data_AF-A0A177ANS5-F1
#
_entry.id   AF-A0A177ANS5-F1
#
_cell.length_a   1.000
_cell.length_b   1.000
_cell.length_c   1.000
_cell.angle_alpha   90.00
_cell.angle_beta   90.00
_cell.angle_gamma   90.00
#
_symmetry.space_group_name_H-M   'P 1'
#
loop_
_entity.id
_entity.type
_entity.pdbx_description
1 polymer ?
#
loop_
_entity_poly.entity_id
_entity_poly.type
_entity_poly.pdbx_seq_one_letter_code
_entity_poly.pdbx_strand_id
1 'polypeptide(L)'
;QLHCSQSTVSRVIHGKKSQCNNSGRIMMSSSIEMRKINIVVKSSRFKSGKELTSILKNSGISLSRSTLYRRLRKLRYRSRVSAVKPNLSL
;
A
#
# COMPACT_ATOMS: atom_id res chain seq x y z
N GLN A 1 6.99 -39.80 20.62
CA GLN A 1 8.09 -38.81 20.80
C GLN A 1 7.86 -37.65 19.84
N LEU A 2 7.97 -36.41 20.31
CA LEU A 2 7.94 -35.23 19.43
C LEU A 2 9.26 -35.14 18.67
N HIS A 3 9.21 -35.17 17.33
CA HIS A 3 10.39 -35.16 16.45
C HIS A 3 10.92 -33.73 16.30
N CYS A 4 11.38 -33.15 17.41
CA CYS A 4 11.85 -31.76 17.47
C CYS A 4 13.22 -31.72 18.16
N SER A 5 14.08 -30.81 17.72
CA SER A 5 15.40 -30.65 18.36
C SER A 5 15.27 -30.14 19.79
N GLN A 6 16.16 -30.58 20.68
CA GLN A 6 16.21 -30.16 22.08
C GLN A 6 16.35 -28.63 22.22
N SER A 7 17.02 -27.97 21.27
CA SER A 7 17.14 -26.51 21.20
C SER A 7 15.82 -25.79 20.89
N THR A 8 14.90 -26.45 20.19
CA THR A 8 13.55 -25.94 19.96
C THR A 8 12.71 -26.09 21.22
N VAL A 9 12.79 -27.25 21.88
CA VAL A 9 12.08 -27.52 23.14
C VAL A 9 12.50 -26.52 24.23
N SER A 10 13.80 -26.27 24.39
CA SER A 10 14.29 -25.32 25.39
C SER A 10 13.84 -23.87 25.12
N ARG A 11 13.79 -23.45 23.84
CA ARG A 11 13.27 -22.12 23.48
C ARG A 11 11.78 -21.98 23.75
N VAL A 12 10.99 -23.04 23.60
CA VAL A 12 9.56 -23.01 23.90
C VAL A 12 9.30 -22.94 25.41
N ILE A 13 10.08 -23.69 26.21
CA ILE A 13 9.88 -23.77 27.67
C ILE A 13 10.48 -22.55 28.39
N HIS A 14 11.68 -22.11 27.99
CA HIS A 14 12.44 -21.08 28.69
C HIS A 14 12.57 -19.76 27.93
N GLY A 15 12.20 -19.72 26.64
CA GLY A 15 12.23 -18.50 25.87
C GLY A 15 11.14 -17.54 26.36
N LYS A 16 11.53 -16.39 26.92
CA LYS A 16 10.61 -15.25 27.06
C LYS A 16 9.95 -15.02 25.70
N LYS A 17 8.63 -14.77 25.69
CA LYS A 17 7.87 -14.35 24.50
C LYS A 17 8.38 -13.00 23.99
N SER A 18 9.59 -12.95 23.44
CA SER A 18 9.99 -11.84 22.59
C SER A 18 9.15 -12.01 21.33
N GLN A 19 8.11 -11.18 21.20
CA GLN A 19 7.40 -11.06 19.95
C GLN A 19 8.43 -10.65 18.91
N CYS A 20 8.86 -11.62 18.10
CA CYS A 20 9.63 -11.33 16.91
C CYS A 20 8.65 -10.64 15.96
N ASN A 21 8.54 -9.32 16.11
CA ASN A 21 7.91 -8.48 15.11
C ASN A 21 8.85 -8.50 13.91
N ASN A 22 8.74 -9.55 13.11
CA ASN A 22 9.34 -9.62 11.79
C ASN A 22 8.70 -8.52 10.94
N SER A 23 9.15 -7.28 11.14
CA SER A 23 8.89 -6.22 10.20
C SER A 23 9.60 -6.63 8.92
N GLY A 24 8.84 -6.93 7.87
CA GLY A 24 9.41 -7.15 6.55
C GLY A 24 10.31 -5.98 6.14
N ARG A 25 11.11 -6.16 5.07
CA ARG A 25 12.02 -5.12 4.57
C ARG A 25 11.37 -3.75 4.59
N ILE A 26 12.07 -2.76 5.15
CA ILE A 26 11.66 -1.36 5.16
C ILE A 26 11.32 -0.99 3.72
N MET A 27 10.03 -0.71 3.47
CA MET A 27 9.60 -0.26 2.16
C MET A 27 10.32 1.06 1.86
N MET A 28 11.09 1.12 0.77
CA MET A 28 11.51 2.38 0.15
C MET A 28 10.28 3.09 -0.42
N SER A 29 9.46 3.63 0.47
CA SER A 29 8.63 4.78 0.18
C SER A 29 9.11 5.83 1.14
N SER A 30 9.90 6.78 0.65
CA SER A 30 10.27 7.92 1.48
C SER A 30 8.96 8.60 1.91
N SER A 31 8.91 9.08 3.15
CA SER A 31 7.78 9.87 3.67
C SER A 31 7.40 11.00 2.71
N ILE A 32 8.40 11.56 2.02
CA ILE A 32 8.29 12.55 0.95
C ILE A 32 7.48 12.02 -0.25
N GLU A 33 7.78 10.82 -0.74
CA GLU A 33 7.06 10.22 -1.86
C GLU A 33 5.58 9.99 -1.51
N MET A 34 5.27 9.53 -0.29
CA MET A 34 3.89 9.45 0.18
C MET A 34 3.20 10.79 0.28
N ARG A 35 3.91 11.82 0.71
CA ARG A 35 3.36 13.17 0.73
C ARG A 35 3.02 13.66 -0.68
N LYS A 36 3.91 13.45 -1.66
CA LYS A 36 3.69 13.80 -3.07
C LYS A 36 2.49 13.06 -3.66
N ILE A 37 2.39 11.75 -3.43
CA ILE A 37 1.25 10.96 -3.90
C ILE A 37 -0.05 11.45 -3.25
N ASN A 38 -0.05 11.73 -1.95
CA ASN A 38 -1.24 12.23 -1.27
C ASN A 38 -1.71 13.58 -1.85
N ILE A 39 -0.78 14.49 -2.16
CA ILE A 39 -1.10 15.78 -2.80
C ILE A 39 -1.79 15.54 -4.15
N VAL A 40 -1.17 14.76 -5.04
CA VAL A 40 -1.72 14.45 -6.36
C VAL A 40 -3.10 13.80 -6.26
N VAL A 41 -3.25 12.84 -5.36
CA VAL A 41 -4.47 12.06 -5.16
C VAL A 41 -5.60 12.93 -4.60
N LYS A 42 -5.30 13.86 -3.69
CA LYS A 42 -6.30 14.81 -3.17
C LYS A 42 -6.77 15.79 -4.23
N SER A 43 -5.87 16.30 -5.07
CA SER A 43 -6.19 17.21 -6.18
C SER A 43 -6.93 16.51 -7.32
N SER A 44 -6.81 15.18 -7.43
CA SER A 44 -7.30 14.39 -8.56
C SER A 44 -8.45 13.45 -8.17
N ARG A 45 -9.35 13.89 -7.27
CA ARG A 45 -10.38 13.06 -6.62
C ARG A 45 -11.37 12.33 -7.56
N PHE A 46 -11.47 12.77 -8.80
CA PHE A 46 -12.35 12.22 -9.85
C PHE A 46 -11.58 11.43 -10.92
N LYS A 47 -10.28 11.19 -10.73
CA LYS A 47 -9.43 10.49 -11.69
C LYS A 47 -9.39 9.00 -11.43
N SER A 48 -9.41 8.23 -12.51
CA SER A 48 -9.23 6.78 -12.50
C SER A 48 -7.80 6.39 -12.09
N GLY A 49 -7.60 5.13 -11.68
CA GLY A 49 -6.25 4.63 -11.35
C GLY A 49 -5.26 4.72 -12.52
N LYS A 50 -5.73 4.60 -13.76
CA LYS A 50 -4.90 4.76 -14.97
C LYS A 50 -4.44 6.21 -15.12
N GLU A 51 -5.35 7.17 -14.99
CA GLU A 51 -5.03 8.60 -15.05
C GLU A 51 -4.08 9.01 -13.92
N LEU A 52 -4.32 8.53 -12.69
CA LEU A 52 -3.42 8.75 -11.56
C LEU A 52 -2.01 8.20 -11.82
N THR A 53 -1.89 7.07 -12.50
CA THR A 53 -0.58 6.50 -12.87
C THR A 53 0.17 7.43 -13.83
N SER A 54 -0.52 7.97 -14.84
CA SER A 54 0.06 8.91 -15.79
C SER A 54 0.48 10.22 -15.12
N ILE A 55 -0.37 10.79 -14.26
CA ILE A 55 -0.07 12.05 -13.53
C ILE A 55 1.15 11.87 -12.63
N LEU A 56 1.23 10.75 -11.91
CA LEU A 56 2.37 10.44 -11.06
C LEU A 56 3.65 10.24 -11.86
N LYS A 57 3.58 9.55 -13.01
CA LYS A 57 4.71 9.39 -13.92
C LYS A 57 5.23 10.74 -14.43
N ASN A 58 4.33 11.65 -14.82
CA ASN A 58 4.68 13.01 -15.22
C ASN A 58 5.28 13.83 -14.08
N SER A 59 4.94 13.51 -12.84
CA SER A 59 5.51 14.11 -11.62
C SER A 59 6.85 13.47 -11.19
N GLY A 60 7.43 12.60 -12.03
CA GLY A 60 8.68 11.89 -11.75
C GLY A 60 8.54 10.65 -10.86
N ILE A 61 7.31 10.22 -10.56
CA ILE A 61 7.02 9.08 -9.69
C ILE A 61 6.56 7.89 -10.57
N SER A 62 7.49 7.01 -10.91
CA SER A 62 7.18 5.79 -11.65
C SER A 62 6.79 4.66 -10.69
N LEU A 63 5.55 4.16 -10.81
CA LEU A 63 5.04 3.08 -9.96
C LEU A 63 4.33 2.02 -10.80
N SER A 64 4.45 0.77 -10.39
CA SER A 64 3.57 -0.28 -10.86
C SER A 64 2.12 -0.02 -10.42
N ARG A 65 1.15 -0.48 -11.21
CA ARG A 65 -0.28 -0.38 -10.87
C ARG A 65 -0.59 -0.99 -9.50
N SER A 66 -0.01 -2.15 -9.19
CA SER A 66 -0.20 -2.83 -7.90
C SER A 66 0.31 -2.00 -6.72
N THR A 67 1.44 -1.32 -6.89
CA THR A 67 2.01 -0.43 -5.87
C THR A 67 1.17 0.82 -5.70
N LEU A 68 0.66 1.41 -6.79
CA LEU A 68 -0.27 2.52 -6.72
C LEU A 68 -1.51 2.14 -5.91
N TYR A 69 -2.20 1.04 -6.25
CA TYR A 69 -3.40 0.61 -5.52
C TYR A 69 -3.14 0.33 -4.04
N ARG A 70 -2.01 -0.33 -3.72
CA ARG A 70 -1.61 -0.55 -2.32
C ARG A 70 -1.45 0.77 -1.56
N ARG A 71 -0.84 1.78 -2.17
CA ARG A 71 -0.64 3.12 -1.58
C ARG A 71 -1.94 3.90 -1.46
N LEU A 72 -2.81 3.85 -2.47
CA LEU A 72 -4.15 4.43 -2.42
C LEU A 72 -4.98 3.85 -1.28
N ARG A 73 -4.91 2.53 -1.05
CA ARG A 73 -5.55 1.88 0.11
C ARG A 73 -5.02 2.41 1.44
N LYS A 74 -3.70 2.54 1.60
CA LYS A 74 -3.09 3.14 2.80
C LYS A 74 -3.55 4.58 3.04
N LEU A 75 -3.69 5.36 1.96
CA LEU A 75 -4.18 6.74 2.01
C LEU A 75 -5.71 6.84 2.14
N ARG A 76 -6.42 5.71 2.25
CA ARG A 76 -7.90 5.64 2.25
C ARG A 76 -8.52 6.40 1.08
N TYR A 77 -7.84 6.45 -0.06
CA TYR A 77 -8.35 7.10 -1.25
C TYR A 77 -9.55 6.32 -1.78
N ARG A 78 -10.70 6.98 -1.83
CA ARG A 78 -11.88 6.51 -2.56
C ARG A 78 -12.06 7.45 -3.74
N SER A 79 -11.87 6.90 -4.94
CA SER A 79 -12.24 7.62 -6.17
C SER A 79 -13.71 7.98 -6.08
N ARG A 80 -14.03 9.27 -6.30
CA ARG A 80 -15.42 9.76 -6.38
C ARG A 80 -15.90 9.83 -7.82
N VAL A 81 -15.37 8.97 -8.70
CA VAL A 81 -15.97 8.74 -10.01
C VAL A 81 -17.35 8.15 -9.72
N SER A 82 -18.36 9.01 -9.75
CA SER A 82 -19.73 8.57 -9.61
C SER A 82 -20.02 7.65 -10.79
N ALA A 83 -20.56 6.46 -10.52
CA ALA A 83 -20.93 5.47 -11.52
C ALA A 83 -22.16 5.93 -12.34
N VAL A 84 -22.29 7.23 -12.61
CA VAL A 84 -23.35 7.75 -13.46
C VAL A 84 -22.99 7.33 -14.88
N LYS A 85 -23.81 6.44 -15.45
CA LYS A 85 -23.92 6.34 -16.90
C LYS A 85 -24.18 7.76 -17.42
N PRO A 86 -23.45 8.26 -18.42
CA PRO A 86 -23.92 9.43 -19.13
C PRO A 86 -25.24 9.02 -19.81
N ASN A 87 -26.37 9.31 -19.16
CA ASN A 87 -27.64 9.38 -19.85
C ASN A 87 -27.58 10.66 -20.68
N LEU A 88 -26.91 10.58 -21.83
CA LEU A 88 -27.20 11.48 -22.94
C LEU A 88 -28.54 11.02 -23.50
N SER A 89 -29.61 11.56 -22.93
CA SER A 89 -30.95 11.52 -23.50
C SER A 89 -31.59 12.86 -23.18
N LEU A 90 -31.44 13.80 -24.11
CA LEU A 90 -32.42 14.77 -24.60
C LEU A 90 -31.68 15.81 -25.47
#